data_AF-A0A1G8MAF8-F1
#
_entry.id   AF-A0A1G8MAF8-F1
#
_cell.length_a   1.000
_cell.length_b   1.000
_cell.length_c   1.000
_cell.angle_alpha   90.00
_cell.angle_beta   90.00
_cell.angle_gamma   90.00
#
_symmetry.space_group_name_H-M   'P 1'
#
loop_
_entity.id
_entity.type
_entity.pdbx_description
1 polymer ?
#
loop_
_entity_poly.entity_id
_entity_poly.type
_entity_poly.pdbx_seq_one_letter_code
_entity_poly.pdbx_strand_id
1 'polypeptide(L)'
;MTPSNHGLKHFAIAAAIYLVSFFVAFAPYAFIQDPEQVAKMMGGAGGWALIAATLFAMVAFVMNLLGVWASLKTLLQGPSSKATFGLLLNMLPVVVILSLLYSYRAMMF
;
A
#
# COMPACT_ATOMS: atom_id res chain seq x y z
N MET A 1 -5.71 -9.04 24.50
CA MET A 1 -4.89 -9.28 23.29
C MET A 1 -3.50 -8.72 23.56
N THR A 2 -2.43 -9.49 23.35
CA THR A 2 -1.06 -9.04 23.65
C THR A 2 -0.63 -7.90 22.69
N PRO A 3 0.05 -6.84 23.21
CA PRO A 3 0.51 -5.71 22.41
C PRO A 3 1.44 -6.10 21.24
N SER A 4 2.04 -7.30 21.29
CA SER A 4 2.96 -7.83 20.27
C SER A 4 2.36 -8.12 18.89
N ASN A 5 1.03 -8.21 18.76
CA ASN A 5 0.39 -8.55 17.48
C ASN A 5 -0.07 -7.34 16.66
N HIS A 6 0.08 -6.11 17.17
CA HIS A 6 -0.50 -4.94 16.51
C HIS A 6 0.14 -4.68 15.14
N GLY A 7 1.46 -4.75 15.00
CA GLY A 7 2.14 -4.51 13.72
C GLY A 7 1.67 -5.43 12.58
N LEU A 8 1.56 -6.74 12.85
CA LEU A 8 1.09 -7.72 11.88
C LEU A 8 -0.37 -7.51 11.47
N LYS A 9 -1.23 -7.07 12.39
CA LYS A 9 -2.62 -6.72 12.07
C LYS A 9 -2.71 -5.52 11.15
N HIS A 10 -1.93 -4.47 11.41
CA HIS A 10 -1.91 -3.30 10.53
C HIS A 10 -1.44 -3.68 9.12
N PHE A 11 -0.41 -4.53 9.00
CA PHE A 11 0.01 -5.06 7.71
C PHE A 11 -1.09 -5.83 6.99
N ALA A 12 -1.78 -6.74 7.69
CA ALA A 12 -2.86 -7.53 7.09
C ALA A 12 -4.00 -6.65 6.56
N ILE A 13 -4.39 -5.61 7.31
CA ILE A 13 -5.42 -4.66 6.87
C ILE A 13 -4.89 -3.83 5.69
N ALA A 14 -3.67 -3.33 5.76
CA ALA A 14 -3.07 -2.57 4.67
C ALA A 14 -2.96 -3.39 3.38
N ALA A 15 -2.55 -4.65 3.47
CA ALA A 15 -2.48 -5.58 2.34
C ALA A 15 -3.86 -5.81 1.70
N ALA A 16 -4.91 -5.97 2.52
CA ALA A 16 -6.27 -6.07 2.01
C ALA A 16 -6.70 -4.80 1.26
N ILE A 17 -6.39 -3.62 1.80
CA ILE A 17 -6.72 -2.34 1.16
C ILE A 17 -5.92 -2.16 -0.14
N TYR A 18 -4.64 -2.52 -0.18
CA TYR A 18 -3.86 -2.51 -1.43
C TYR A 18 -4.45 -3.44 -2.49
N LEU A 19 -4.90 -4.62 -2.10
CA LEU A 19 -5.53 -5.56 -3.01
C LEU A 19 -6.85 -4.99 -3.57
N VAL A 20 -7.68 -4.39 -2.73
CA VAL A 20 -8.91 -3.71 -3.17
C VAL A 20 -8.59 -2.55 -4.10
N SER A 21 -7.60 -1.72 -3.76
CA SER A 21 -7.13 -0.62 -4.60
C SER A 21 -6.68 -1.11 -5.98
N PHE A 22 -5.93 -2.22 -6.03
CA PHE A 22 -5.51 -2.85 -7.29
C PHE A 22 -6.72 -3.26 -8.14
N PHE A 23 -7.70 -3.95 -7.55
CA PHE A 23 -8.90 -4.33 -8.30
C PHE A 23 -9.70 -3.12 -8.79
N VAL A 24 -9.86 -2.09 -7.96
CA VAL A 24 -10.55 -0.86 -8.37
C VAL A 24 -9.81 -0.19 -9.53
N ALA A 25 -8.48 -0.14 -9.50
CA ALA A 25 -7.67 0.46 -10.55
C ALA A 25 -7.71 -0.34 -11.86
N PHE A 26 -7.68 -1.67 -11.80
CA PHE A 26 -7.36 -2.49 -12.98
C PHE A 26 -8.46 -3.46 -13.43
N ALA A 27 -9.41 -3.84 -12.57
CA ALA A 27 -10.49 -4.74 -12.94
C ALA A 27 -11.34 -4.25 -14.13
N PRO A 28 -11.62 -2.93 -14.29
CA PRO A 28 -12.38 -2.45 -15.45
C PRO A 28 -11.71 -2.74 -16.81
N TYR A 29 -10.38 -2.93 -16.82
CA TYR A 29 -9.61 -3.14 -18.05
C TYR A 29 -9.22 -4.61 -18.29
N ALA A 30 -9.46 -5.49 -17.31
CA ALA A 30 -8.92 -6.86 -17.31
C ALA A 30 -9.38 -7.71 -18.51
N PHE A 31 -10.50 -7.34 -19.15
CA PHE A 31 -11.10 -8.08 -20.26
C PHE A 31 -11.11 -7.32 -21.59
N ILE A 32 -10.51 -6.13 -21.64
CA ILE A 32 -10.46 -5.32 -22.86
C ILE A 32 -9.16 -5.63 -23.59
N GLN A 33 -9.29 -6.19 -24.81
CA GLN A 33 -8.13 -6.56 -25.64
C GLN A 33 -7.64 -5.42 -26.53
N ASP A 34 -8.50 -4.42 -26.79
CA ASP A 34 -8.21 -3.28 -27.65
C ASP A 34 -7.58 -2.12 -26.85
N PRO A 35 -6.31 -1.76 -27.12
CA PRO A 35 -5.62 -0.68 -26.41
C PRO A 35 -6.30 0.69 -26.55
N GLU A 36 -6.95 0.97 -27.69
CA GLU A 36 -7.62 2.25 -27.90
C GLU A 36 -8.86 2.39 -27.00
N GLN A 37 -9.58 1.28 -26.77
CA GLN A 37 -10.71 1.24 -25.85
C GLN A 37 -10.27 1.38 -24.39
N VAL A 38 -9.14 0.77 -24.00
CA VAL A 38 -8.55 0.97 -22.67
C VAL A 38 -8.20 2.45 -22.46
N ALA A 39 -7.51 3.08 -23.41
CA ALA A 39 -7.14 4.49 -23.32
C ALA A 39 -8.37 5.41 -23.21
N LYS A 40 -9.42 5.13 -23.99
CA LYS A 40 -10.68 5.87 -23.94
C LYS A 40 -11.39 5.71 -22.59
N MET A 41 -11.39 4.51 -22.00
CA MET A 41 -11.96 4.28 -20.68
C MET A 41 -11.13 4.94 -19.56
N MET A 42 -9.80 4.90 -19.66
CA MET A 42 -8.89 5.59 -18.73
C MET A 42 -9.12 7.10 -18.73
N GLY A 43 -9.44 7.70 -19.88
CA GLY A 43 -9.80 9.12 -19.97
C GLY A 43 -11.17 9.49 -19.38
N GLY A 44 -12.01 8.50 -19.04
CA GLY A 44 -13.37 8.68 -18.53
C GLY A 44 -13.57 8.09 -17.12
N ALA A 45 -14.54 7.18 -16.98
CA ALA A 45 -14.84 6.50 -15.72
C ALA A 45 -13.64 5.78 -15.10
N GLY A 46 -12.74 5.27 -15.95
CA GLY A 46 -11.51 4.62 -15.54
C GLY A 46 -10.50 5.55 -14.86
N GLY A 47 -10.48 6.84 -15.21
CA GLY A 47 -9.67 7.85 -14.54
C GLY A 47 -10.15 8.11 -13.10
N TRP A 48 -11.47 8.16 -12.90
CA TRP A 48 -12.05 8.26 -11.55
C TRP A 48 -11.77 7.02 -10.69
N ALA A 49 -11.81 5.83 -11.30
CA ALA A 49 -11.42 4.59 -10.63
C ALA A 49 -9.94 4.63 -10.19
N LEU A 50 -9.05 5.15 -11.02
CA LEU A 50 -7.63 5.32 -10.68
C LEU A 50 -7.43 6.31 -9.51
N ILE A 51 -8.14 7.43 -9.50
CA ILE A 51 -8.10 8.41 -8.39
C ILE A 51 -8.59 7.74 -7.10
N ALA A 52 -9.73 7.05 -7.14
CA ALA A 52 -10.26 6.34 -5.98
C ALA A 52 -9.29 5.26 -5.48
N ALA A 53 -8.73 4.45 -6.36
CA ALA A 53 -7.72 3.45 -6.02
C ALA A 53 -6.49 4.09 -5.36
N THR A 54 -6.04 5.24 -5.85
CA THR A 54 -4.92 5.99 -5.27
C THR A 54 -5.24 6.45 -3.84
N LEU A 55 -6.45 6.97 -3.59
CA LEU A 55 -6.90 7.34 -2.25
C LEU A 55 -6.87 6.15 -1.28
N PHE A 56 -7.38 4.98 -1.70
CA PHE A 56 -7.32 3.76 -0.89
C PHE A 56 -5.88 3.29 -0.64
N ALA A 57 -5.02 3.35 -1.66
CA ALA A 57 -3.60 3.01 -1.51
C ALA A 57 -2.88 3.94 -0.51
N MET A 58 -3.25 5.23 -0.45
CA MET A 58 -2.73 6.15 0.57
C MET A 58 -3.19 5.78 1.98
N VAL A 59 -4.45 5.36 2.16
CA VAL A 59 -4.93 4.86 3.45
C VAL A 59 -4.12 3.62 3.88
N ALA A 60 -3.90 2.66 2.97
CA ALA A 60 -3.06 1.49 3.24
C ALA A 60 -1.63 1.87 3.62
N PHE A 61 -1.04 2.87 2.97
CA PHE A 61 0.28 3.38 3.30
C PHE A 61 0.34 3.95 4.72
N VAL A 62 -0.64 4.76 5.13
CA VAL A 62 -0.75 5.27 6.50
C VAL A 62 -0.87 4.12 7.50
N MET A 63 -1.65 3.08 7.18
CA MET A 63 -1.74 1.89 8.03
C MET A 63 -0.40 1.17 8.20
N ASN A 64 0.41 1.07 7.14
CA ASN A 64 1.77 0.52 7.27
C ASN A 64 2.66 1.38 8.16
N LEU A 65 2.60 2.71 8.08
CA LEU A 65 3.35 3.60 8.99
C LEU A 65 2.95 3.37 10.46
N LEU A 66 1.64 3.22 10.73
CA LEU A 66 1.15 2.87 12.07
C LEU A 66 1.64 1.47 12.51
N GLY A 67 1.71 0.51 11.59
CA GLY A 67 2.25 -0.82 11.83
C GLY A 67 3.74 -0.82 12.16
N VAL A 68 4.54 0.00 11.45
CA VAL A 68 5.96 0.26 11.76
C VAL A 68 6.09 0.85 13.17
N TRP A 69 5.33 1.90 13.47
CA TRP A 69 5.38 2.55 14.79
C TRP A 69 5.01 1.59 15.93
N ALA A 70 3.93 0.83 15.78
CA ALA A 70 3.50 -0.17 16.77
C ALA A 70 4.56 -1.27 16.99
N SER A 71 5.22 -1.70 15.91
CA SER A 71 6.28 -2.71 15.95
C SER A 71 7.53 -2.18 16.65
N LEU A 72 7.96 -0.96 16.33
CA LEU A 72 9.07 -0.28 17.00
C LEU A 72 8.80 -0.11 18.50
N LYS A 73 7.62 0.39 18.88
CA LYS A 73 7.23 0.56 20.29
C LYS A 73 7.29 -0.76 21.06
N THR A 74 6.91 -1.87 20.43
CA THR A 74 6.99 -3.20 21.04
C THR A 74 8.43 -3.67 21.19
N LEU A 75 9.29 -3.44 20.18
CA LEU A 75 10.72 -3.81 20.25
C LEU A 75 11.50 -3.02 21.29
N LEU A 76 11.13 -1.76 21.52
CA LEU A 76 11.69 -0.93 22.59
C LEU A 76 11.37 -1.47 24.00
N GLN A 77 10.31 -2.26 24.15
CA GLN A 77 9.92 -2.87 25.42
C GLN A 77 10.57 -4.25 25.62
N GLY A 78 11.28 -4.76 24.62
CA GLY A 78 12.02 -6.02 24.69
C GLY A 78 11.99 -6.80 23.37
N PRO A 79 12.88 -7.80 23.21
CA PRO A 79 12.95 -8.59 21.99
C PRO A 79 11.65 -9.37 21.75
N SER A 80 11.06 -9.20 20.56
CA SER A 80 9.83 -9.89 20.16
C SER A 80 9.89 -10.22 18.68
N SER A 81 9.94 -11.53 18.36
CA SER A 81 9.98 -12.01 16.97
C SER A 81 8.80 -11.47 16.15
N LYS A 82 7.60 -11.45 16.73
CA LYS A 82 6.39 -10.92 16.08
C LYS A 82 6.49 -9.43 15.75
N ALA A 83 7.14 -8.66 16.62
CA ALA A 83 7.36 -7.25 16.38
C ALA A 83 8.44 -7.03 15.31
N THR A 84 9.50 -7.83 15.26
CA THR A 84 10.49 -7.80 14.18
C THR A 84 9.85 -8.12 12.82
N PHE A 85 9.05 -9.19 12.73
CA PHE A 85 8.32 -9.52 11.50
C PHE A 85 7.32 -8.45 11.12
N GLY A 86 6.56 -7.92 12.08
CA GLY A 86 5.64 -6.80 11.86
C GLY A 86 6.38 -5.58 11.30
N LEU A 87 7.55 -5.25 11.86
CA LEU A 87 8.37 -4.14 11.38
C LEU A 87 8.79 -4.35 9.92
N LEU A 88 9.38 -5.51 9.60
CA LEU A 88 9.87 -5.80 8.25
C LEU A 88 8.74 -5.76 7.20
N LEU A 89 7.60 -6.39 7.50
CA LEU A 89 6.47 -6.46 6.58
C LEU A 89 5.84 -5.09 6.32
N ASN A 90 5.69 -4.26 7.36
CA ASN A 90 5.16 -2.90 7.18
C ASN A 90 6.20 -1.95 6.57
N MET A 91 7.51 -2.18 6.78
CA MET A 91 8.56 -1.36 6.18
C MET A 91 8.69 -1.56 4.68
N LEU A 92 8.49 -2.79 4.17
CA LEU A 92 8.63 -3.10 2.75
C LEU A 92 7.82 -2.14 1.84
N PRO A 93 6.49 -2.02 1.98
CA PRO A 93 5.71 -1.10 1.15
C PRO A 93 6.12 0.37 1.37
N VAL A 94 6.52 0.73 2.59
CA VAL A 94 6.97 2.10 2.90
C VAL A 94 8.23 2.46 2.13
N VAL A 95 9.24 1.59 2.18
CA VAL A 95 10.50 1.77 1.47
C VAL A 95 10.26 1.79 -0.03
N VAL A 96 9.49 0.85 -0.57
CA VAL A 96 9.19 0.79 -2.01
C VAL A 96 8.54 2.09 -2.50
N ILE A 97 7.51 2.58 -1.79
CA ILE A 97 6.82 3.82 -2.17
C ILE A 97 7.76 5.03 -2.08
N LEU A 98 8.53 5.17 -0.99
CA LEU A 98 9.49 6.28 -0.85
C LEU A 98 10.59 6.23 -1.90
N SER A 99 11.10 5.04 -2.24
CA SER A 99 12.08 4.85 -3.31
C SER A 99 11.50 5.24 -4.67
N LEU A 100 10.26 4.85 -4.98
CA LEU A 100 9.59 5.25 -6.22
C LEU A 100 9.41 6.78 -6.30
N LEU A 101 8.99 7.42 -5.21
CA LEU A 101 8.85 8.88 -5.14
C LEU A 101 10.20 9.59 -5.32
N TYR A 102 11.25 9.06 -4.70
CA TYR A 102 12.61 9.58 -4.85
C TYR A 102 13.13 9.45 -6.29
N SER A 103 12.98 8.28 -6.91
CA SER A 103 13.35 8.05 -8.30
C SER A 103 12.56 8.93 -9.25
N TYR A 104 11.25 9.09 -9.04
CA TYR A 104 10.41 9.96 -9.87
C TYR A 104 10.83 11.44 -9.75
N ARG A 105 11.17 11.89 -8.54
CA ARG A 105 11.75 13.23 -8.35
C ARG A 105 13.06 13.39 -9.11
N ALA A 106 13.95 12.41 -9.05
CA ALA A 106 15.23 12.44 -9.76
C ALA A 106 15.09 12.41 -11.30
N MET A 107 13.94 12.00 -11.84
CA MET A 107 13.66 12.05 -13.29
C MET A 107 13.09 13.41 -13.74
N MET A 108 12.55 14.22 -12.82
CA MET A 108 11.94 15.52 -13.13
C MET A 108 12.90 16.72 -12.97
N PHE A 109 14.13 16.49 -12.48
CA PHE A 109 15.20 17.48 -12.33
C PHE A 109 16.44 17.03 -13.08
#